data_AF-A0A7Y3I707-F1
#
_entry.id   AF-A0A7Y3I707-F1
#
_cell.length_a   1.000
_cell.length_b   1.000
_cell.length_c   1.000
_cell.angle_alpha   90.00
_cell.angle_beta   90.00
_cell.angle_gamma   90.00
#
_symmetry.space_group_name_H-M   'P 1'
#
loop_
_entity.id
_entity.type
_entity.pdbx_description
1 polymer ?
#
loop_
_entity_poly.entity_id
_entity_poly.type
_entity_poly.pdbx_seq_one_letter_code
_entity_poly.pdbx_strand_id
1 'polypeptide(L)'
;RVRIVTGPSMAPFMDGLLAPLHQALGCPVEVVVAENSYFGPTVTVAGLLSGDDIARALGPGRHGELILLPGEALNDDQLFIDGLPLDRLRDSLEPARVEVGLELVELLHRAVRGTGP
;
A
#
# COMPACT_ATOMS: atom_id res chain seq x y z
N ARG A 1 -9.57 7.83 5.51
CA ARG A 1 -8.18 7.56 5.95
C ARG A 1 -7.46 6.84 4.83
N VAL A 2 -6.13 6.97 4.74
CA VAL A 2 -5.31 6.30 3.73
C VAL A 2 -4.30 5.40 4.43
N ARG A 3 -4.11 4.17 3.93
CA ARG A 3 -3.03 3.27 4.36
C ARG A 3 -2.07 3.05 3.19
N ILE A 4 -0.79 3.23 3.43
CA ILE A 4 0.27 3.08 2.42
C ILE A 4 1.09 1.86 2.80
N VAL A 5 1.10 0.83 1.96
CA VAL A 5 1.86 -0.39 2.21
C VAL A 5 3.28 -0.24 1.69
N THR A 6 4.26 -0.67 2.48
CA THR A 6 5.66 -0.73 2.07
C THR A 6 6.43 -1.83 2.80
N GLY A 7 7.64 -2.14 2.33
CA GLY A 7 8.63 -2.91 3.08
C GLY A 7 9.42 -2.07 4.10
N PRO A 8 10.11 -2.71 5.07
CA PRO A 8 10.83 -2.04 6.16
C PRO A 8 11.85 -0.99 5.71
N SER A 9 12.52 -1.16 4.57
CA SER A 9 13.55 -0.23 4.11
C SER A 9 13.05 1.19 3.84
N MET A 10 11.78 1.34 3.46
CA MET A 10 11.19 2.65 3.16
C MET A 10 10.57 3.32 4.39
N ALA A 11 10.26 2.55 5.45
CA ALA A 11 9.53 3.07 6.61
C ALA A 11 10.17 4.32 7.25
N PRO A 12 11.51 4.39 7.47
CA PRO A 12 12.13 5.58 8.04
C PRO A 12 12.01 6.84 7.18
N PHE A 13 11.91 6.68 5.85
CA PHE A 13 11.72 7.79 4.92
C PHE A 13 10.27 8.30 4.94
N MET A 14 9.31 7.39 5.14
CA MET A 14 7.89 7.74 5.20
C MET A 14 7.52 8.54 6.45
N ASP A 15 8.22 8.34 7.57
CA ASP A 15 7.96 9.09 8.81
C ASP A 15 8.06 10.62 8.60
N GLY A 16 9.05 11.06 7.81
CA GLY A 16 9.21 12.47 7.45
C GLY A 16 8.13 13.01 6.51
N LEU A 17 7.39 12.12 5.83
CA LEU A 17 6.35 12.47 4.87
C LEU A 17 4.94 12.44 5.48
N LEU A 18 4.73 11.72 6.58
CA LEU A 18 3.40 11.54 7.18
C LEU A 18 2.66 12.85 7.45
N ALA A 19 3.31 13.83 8.09
CA ALA A 19 2.67 15.11 8.40
C ALA A 19 2.28 15.91 7.13
N PRO A 20 3.17 16.10 6.13
CA PRO A 20 2.78 16.66 4.84
C PRO A 20 1.63 15.90 4.16
N LEU A 21 1.63 14.56 4.23
CA LEU A 21 0.59 13.72 3.63
C LEU A 21 -0.76 13.90 4.31
N HIS A 22 -0.80 13.95 5.66
CA HIS A 22 -2.03 14.24 6.42
C HIS A 22 -2.63 15.58 6.01
N GLN A 23 -1.79 16.61 5.89
CA GLN A 23 -2.23 17.95 5.49
C GLN A 23 -2.74 17.98 4.06
N ALA A 24 -1.98 17.42 3.11
CA ALA A 24 -2.34 17.45 1.69
C ALA A 24 -3.61 16.66 1.38
N LEU A 25 -3.83 15.53 2.08
CA LEU A 25 -5.00 14.67 1.86
C LEU A 25 -6.20 15.03 2.76
N GLY A 26 -6.02 15.92 3.74
CA GLY A 26 -7.07 16.29 4.70
C GLY A 26 -7.60 15.11 5.52
N CYS A 27 -6.85 14.01 5.64
CA CYS A 27 -7.26 12.83 6.39
C CYS A 27 -6.07 12.06 6.98
N PRO A 28 -6.29 11.18 7.98
CA PRO A 28 -5.23 10.37 8.55
C PRO A 28 -4.61 9.44 7.50
N VAL A 29 -3.28 9.44 7.47
CA VAL A 29 -2.44 8.55 6.66
C VAL A 29 -1.63 7.66 7.59
N GLU A 30 -1.61 6.38 7.31
CA GLU A 30 -0.88 5.37 8.06
C GLU A 30 0.06 4.64 7.10
N VAL A 31 1.29 4.40 7.54
CA VAL A 31 2.24 3.56 6.81
C VAL A 31 2.18 2.16 7.40
N VAL A 32 1.82 1.20 6.57
CA VAL A 32 1.71 -0.21 6.93
C VAL A 32 2.97 -0.91 6.44
N VAL A 33 3.83 -1.28 7.38
CA VAL A 33 5.07 -2.00 7.07
C VAL A 33 4.77 -3.49 7.07
N ALA A 34 4.91 -4.13 5.91
CA ALA A 34 4.79 -5.58 5.78
C ALA A 34 6.17 -6.23 5.89
N GLU A 35 6.31 -7.20 6.79
CA GLU A 35 7.52 -8.02 6.89
C GLU A 35 7.47 -9.15 5.88
N ASN A 36 8.58 -9.39 5.17
CA ASN A 36 8.69 -10.46 4.19
C ASN A 36 8.87 -11.80 4.90
N SER A 37 7.84 -12.65 4.91
CA SER A 37 7.97 -14.01 5.42
C SER A 37 8.30 -15.03 4.34
N TYR A 38 8.05 -14.70 3.06
CA TYR A 38 8.30 -15.58 1.92
C TYR A 38 9.80 -15.83 1.69
N PHE A 39 10.60 -14.77 1.60
CA PHE A 39 12.07 -14.85 1.52
C PHE A 39 12.77 -14.67 2.87
N GLY A 40 12.04 -14.19 3.87
CA GLY A 40 12.55 -13.93 5.22
C GLY A 40 12.83 -12.44 5.49
N PRO A 41 12.97 -12.06 6.77
CA PRO A 41 12.87 -10.67 7.23
C PRO A 41 14.05 -9.79 6.81
N THR A 42 15.13 -10.38 6.26
CA THR A 42 16.27 -9.64 5.70
C THR A 42 15.96 -9.04 4.33
N VAL A 43 14.91 -9.51 3.65
CA VAL A 43 14.40 -8.91 2.42
C VAL A 43 13.39 -7.83 2.77
N THR A 44 13.82 -6.57 2.68
CA THR A 44 13.12 -5.43 3.28
C THR A 44 12.49 -4.46 2.27
N VAL A 45 12.56 -4.77 0.97
CA VAL A 45 12.01 -3.94 -0.11
C VAL A 45 10.56 -4.30 -0.41
N ALA A 46 9.77 -3.30 -0.83
CA ALA A 46 8.34 -3.49 -1.11
C ALA A 46 8.08 -4.41 -2.32
N GLY A 47 8.90 -4.32 -3.36
CA GLY A 47 8.72 -5.09 -4.61
C GLY A 47 8.92 -6.60 -4.50
N LEU A 48 9.31 -7.11 -3.34
CA LEU A 48 9.45 -8.55 -3.09
C LEU A 48 8.48 -9.07 -2.03
N LEU A 49 7.51 -8.24 -1.62
CA LEU A 49 6.47 -8.65 -0.68
C LEU A 49 5.50 -9.63 -1.33
N SER A 50 5.13 -10.66 -0.56
CA SER A 50 4.05 -11.58 -0.94
C SER A 50 2.68 -10.94 -0.70
N GLY A 51 1.67 -11.43 -1.42
CA GLY A 51 0.29 -10.98 -1.21
C GLY A 51 -0.19 -11.32 0.20
N ASP A 52 0.20 -12.49 0.73
CA ASP A 52 -0.12 -12.93 2.09
C ASP A 52 0.52 -12.04 3.16
N ASP A 53 1.77 -11.60 2.99
CA ASP A 53 2.43 -10.67 3.91
C ASP A 53 1.71 -9.33 3.96
N ILE A 54 1.30 -8.82 2.81
CA ILE A 54 0.52 -7.58 2.68
C ILE A 54 -0.84 -7.73 3.37
N ALA A 55 -1.57 -8.82 3.09
CA ALA A 55 -2.88 -9.09 3.67
C ALA A 55 -2.79 -9.17 5.20
N ARG A 56 -1.79 -9.88 5.72
CA ARG A 56 -1.55 -10.04 7.16
C ARG A 56 -1.20 -8.72 7.84
N ALA A 57 -0.36 -7.89 7.21
CA ALA A 57 0.01 -6.59 7.76
C ALA A 57 -1.17 -5.60 7.77
N LEU A 58 -2.03 -5.63 6.74
CA LEU A 58 -3.22 -4.79 6.66
C LEU A 58 -4.33 -5.25 7.60
N GLY A 59 -4.56 -6.56 7.71
CA GLY A 59 -5.79 -7.08 8.29
C GLY A 59 -7.04 -6.61 7.52
N PRO A 60 -8.24 -6.68 8.13
CA PRO A 60 -9.49 -6.39 7.42
C PRO A 60 -9.59 -4.92 6.99
N GLY A 61 -10.09 -4.71 5.78
CA GLY A 61 -10.46 -3.38 5.27
C GLY A 61 -11.66 -2.78 5.99
N ARG A 62 -11.84 -1.47 5.87
CA ARG A 62 -13.00 -0.76 6.47
C ARG A 62 -13.61 0.23 5.47
N HIS A 63 -14.89 0.57 5.64
CA HIS A 63 -15.55 1.57 4.79
C HIS A 63 -14.85 2.93 4.86
N GLY A 64 -14.80 3.65 3.73
CA GLY A 64 -14.18 4.98 3.66
C GLY A 64 -12.64 4.97 3.76
N GLU A 65 -12.04 3.79 3.59
CA GLU A 65 -10.61 3.61 3.52
C GLU A 65 -10.11 3.50 2.08
N LEU A 66 -8.95 4.11 1.84
CA LEU A 66 -8.13 3.88 0.67
C LEU A 66 -6.83 3.18 1.09
N ILE A 67 -6.51 2.06 0.47
CA ILE A 67 -5.25 1.31 0.63
C ILE A 67 -4.43 1.50 -0.64
N LEU A 68 -3.19 1.93 -0.47
CA LEU A 68 -2.22 2.09 -1.56
C LEU A 68 -1.21 0.96 -1.47
N LEU A 69 -1.16 0.13 -2.50
CA LEU A 69 -0.22 -0.98 -2.62
C LEU A 69 0.98 -0.58 -3.49
N PRO A 70 2.20 -1.08 -3.17
CA PRO A 70 3.38 -0.89 -4.00
C PRO A 70 3.21 -1.64 -5.32
N GLY A 71 3.18 -0.92 -6.43
CA GLY A 71 2.99 -1.51 -7.76
C GLY A 71 4.13 -2.44 -8.17
N GLU A 72 5.33 -2.19 -7.68
CA GLU A 72 6.51 -3.02 -7.92
C GLU A 72 6.43 -4.42 -7.28
N ALA A 73 5.47 -4.67 -6.38
CA ALA A 73 5.24 -5.99 -5.80
C ALA A 73 4.46 -6.94 -6.73
N LEU A 74 3.95 -6.41 -7.84
CA LEU A 74 3.17 -7.14 -8.83
C LEU A 74 3.99 -7.32 -10.11
N ASN A 75 3.82 -8.47 -10.76
CA ASN A 75 4.30 -8.68 -12.11
C ASN A 75 3.28 -8.18 -13.17
N ASP A 76 3.62 -8.33 -14.45
CA ASP A 76 2.77 -7.91 -15.57
C ASP A 76 1.40 -8.62 -15.61
N ASP A 77 1.30 -9.80 -15.01
CA ASP A 77 0.07 -10.59 -14.89
C ASP A 77 -0.75 -10.25 -13.61
N GLN A 78 -0.36 -9.20 -12.88
CA GLN A 78 -0.96 -8.78 -11.61
C GLN A 78 -0.94 -9.86 -10.51
N LEU A 79 0.16 -10.62 -10.47
CA LEU A 79 0.44 -11.61 -9.44
C LEU A 79 1.55 -11.11 -8.50
N PHE A 80 1.35 -11.36 -7.20
CA PHE A 80 2.41 -11.24 -6.20
C PHE A 80 3.40 -12.41 -6.30
N ILE A 81 4.52 -12.32 -5.59
CA ILE A 81 5.62 -13.32 -5.68
C ILE A 81 5.21 -14.73 -5.19
N ASP A 82 4.21 -14.81 -4.33
CA ASP A 82 3.59 -16.06 -3.85
C ASP A 82 2.52 -16.60 -4.81
N GLY A 83 2.28 -15.93 -5.94
CA GLY A 83 1.27 -16.28 -6.92
C GLY A 83 -0.15 -15.82 -6.55
N LEU A 84 -0.33 -15.04 -5.48
CA LEU A 84 -1.63 -14.47 -5.14
C LEU A 84 -2.04 -13.45 -6.22
N PRO A 85 -3.23 -13.55 -6.82
CA PRO A 85 -3.74 -12.52 -7.73
C PRO A 85 -4.13 -11.25 -6.96
N LEU A 86 -3.82 -10.08 -7.52
CA LEU A 86 -4.21 -8.78 -6.96
C LEU A 86 -5.71 -8.72 -6.62
N ASP A 87 -6.57 -9.21 -7.50
CA ASP A 87 -8.01 -9.17 -7.28
C ASP A 87 -8.45 -10.01 -6.07
N ARG A 88 -7.76 -11.13 -5.78
CA ARG A 88 -8.02 -11.91 -4.57
C ARG A 88 -7.65 -11.15 -3.30
N LEU A 89 -6.54 -10.40 -3.33
CA LEU A 89 -6.19 -9.52 -2.23
C LEU A 89 -7.26 -8.42 -2.07
N ARG A 90 -7.72 -7.81 -3.17
CA ARG A 90 -8.79 -6.79 -3.14
C ARG A 90 -10.07 -7.32 -2.50
N ASP A 91 -10.53 -8.50 -2.93
CA ASP A 91 -11.71 -9.17 -2.37
C ASP A 91 -11.59 -9.33 -0.85
N SER A 92 -10.40 -9.74 -0.37
CA SER A 92 -10.13 -9.93 1.06
C SER A 92 -10.12 -8.63 1.88
N LEU A 93 -9.94 -7.49 1.21
CA LEU A 93 -9.84 -6.15 1.80
C LEU A 93 -11.14 -5.36 1.65
N GLU A 94 -12.19 -5.93 1.06
CA GLU A 94 -13.50 -5.28 1.06
C GLU A 94 -13.94 -4.95 2.50
N PRO A 95 -14.55 -3.78 2.73
CA PRO A 95 -15.04 -2.82 1.75
C PRO A 95 -14.07 -1.64 1.49
N ALA A 96 -12.78 -1.79 1.78
CA ALA A 96 -11.80 -0.75 1.49
C ALA A 96 -11.56 -0.62 -0.02
N ARG A 97 -11.30 0.60 -0.49
CA ARG A 97 -10.83 0.83 -1.86
C ARG A 97 -9.33 0.54 -1.93
N VAL A 98 -8.90 -0.24 -2.91
CA VAL A 98 -7.49 -0.61 -3.10
C VAL A 98 -6.98 -0.07 -4.43
N GLU A 99 -5.96 0.77 -4.37
CA GLU A 99 -5.27 1.34 -5.53
C GLU A 99 -3.82 0.86 -5.54
N VAL A 100 -3.27 0.69 -6.74
CA VAL A 100 -1.87 0.28 -6.95
C VAL A 100 -1.12 1.48 -7.52
N GLY A 101 0.01 1.83 -6.93
CA GLY A 101 0.84 2.95 -7.38
C GLY A 101 2.30 2.56 -7.46
N LEU A 102 2.94 2.87 -8.59
CA LEU A 102 4.40 2.76 -8.77
C LEU A 102 5.12 3.96 -8.13
N GLU A 103 4.41 5.07 -7.94
CA GLU A 103 4.95 6.33 -7.40
C GLU A 103 3.91 6.94 -6.46
N LEU A 104 4.22 7.02 -5.17
CA LEU A 104 3.37 7.67 -4.16
C LEU A 104 2.97 9.10 -4.58
N VAL A 105 3.88 9.78 -5.28
CA VAL A 105 3.72 11.13 -5.82
C VAL A 105 2.59 11.21 -6.85
N GLU A 106 2.46 10.22 -7.74
CA GLU A 106 1.43 10.25 -8.77
C GLU A 106 0.02 10.08 -8.17
N LEU A 107 -0.09 9.26 -7.13
CA LEU A 107 -1.34 9.01 -6.43
C LEU A 107 -1.77 10.21 -5.57
N LEU A 108 -0.82 10.91 -4.94
CA LEU A 108 -1.06 12.21 -4.29
C LEU A 108 -1.50 13.27 -5.30
N HIS A 109 -0.87 13.32 -6.47
CA HIS A 109 -1.26 14.23 -7.54
C HIS A 109 -2.67 13.96 -8.08
N ARG A 110 -3.14 12.70 -8.08
CA ARG A 110 -4.51 12.35 -8.47
C ARG A 110 -5.52 12.66 -7.36
N ALA A 111 -5.16 12.41 -6.09
CA ALA A 111 -6.01 12.70 -4.94
C ALA A 111 -6.26 14.22 -4.77
N VAL A 112 -5.23 15.05 -4.97
CA VAL A 112 -5.34 16.52 -4.91
C VAL A 112 -6.11 17.10 -6.10
N ARG A 113 -6.05 16.48 -7.28
CA ARG A 113 -6.78 16.91 -8.48
C ARG A 113 -8.24 16.43 -8.52
N GLY A 114 -8.57 15.35 -7.82
CA GLY A 114 -9.94 14.85 -7.66
C GLY A 114 -10.80 15.68 -6.70
N THR A 115 -10.22 16.69 -6.04
CA THR A 115 -10.89 17.64 -5.13
C THR A 115 -10.98 19.05 -5.72
N GLY A 116 -11.14 19.17 -7.04
CA GLY A 116 -11.56 20.42 -7.70
C GLY A 116 -13.09 20.48 -7.84
N PRO A 117 -13.70 21.68 -7.80
CA PRO A 117 -15.15 21.85 -8.03
C PRO A 117 -15.59 21.37 -9.42
#